data_AF-A0A9D8XAH7-F1
#
_entry.id   AF-A0A9D8XAH7-F1
#
_cell.length_a   1.000
_cell.length_b   1.000
_cell.length_c   1.000
_cell.angle_alpha   90.00
_cell.angle_beta   90.00
_cell.angle_gamma   90.00
#
_symmetry.space_group_name_H-M   'P 1'
#
loop_
_entity.id
_entity.type
_entity.pdbx_description
1 polymer ?
#
loop_
_entity_poly.entity_id
_entity_poly.type
_entity_poly.pdbx_seq_one_letter_code
_entity_poly.pdbx_strand_id
1 'polypeptide(L)'
;MSKIVISGYYGFANAGDEAMLTAIVKSLRKTEASVDLTVISGNPQSTATKHLVNSVHRFSPLEIYSAVANCDLLLSGGGSLLQDVTSKKSLLYYLAIIWLGKLLNKKVMLFAHGIGPIRSNVLRKLTKYVCSKADLITVRDTDSLVELERIGVDSEKVRLTADAVLTLAQADKEQGLKLLQGFNVSQDKKVVAISVRSWGSSNKYLQELAKAADALVIQTKVQIVLLPLQYPADVAVCKKLQQFMEQDAIILDAAFDTEQFLALMGNFSLLIGMRLHALIFA
;
A
#
# COMPACT_ATOMS: atom_id res chain seq x y z
N MET A 1 -2.90 6.67 28.03
CA MET A 1 -3.33 5.92 26.85
C MET A 1 -3.58 6.92 25.75
N SER A 2 -2.66 7.01 24.79
CA SER A 2 -2.82 7.88 23.63
C SER A 2 -3.89 7.31 22.71
N LYS A 3 -4.71 8.19 22.12
CA LYS A 3 -5.72 7.84 21.12
C LYS A 3 -5.30 8.33 19.75
N ILE A 4 -5.08 7.40 18.82
CA ILE A 4 -4.60 7.72 17.47
C ILE A 4 -5.63 7.28 16.44
N VAL A 5 -6.04 8.21 15.59
CA VAL A 5 -6.83 7.91 14.40
C VAL A 5 -5.89 7.79 13.21
N ILE A 6 -6.01 6.71 12.45
CA ILE A 6 -5.20 6.43 11.27
C ILE A 6 -6.09 6.53 10.03
N SER A 7 -5.73 7.40 9.09
CA SER A 7 -6.44 7.55 7.82
C SER A 7 -5.58 7.09 6.65
N GLY A 8 -6.14 6.33 5.71
CA GLY A 8 -5.44 5.90 4.50
C GLY A 8 -6.31 5.05 3.59
N TYR A 9 -5.72 4.41 2.58
CA TYR A 9 -6.44 3.52 1.66
C TYR A 9 -6.50 2.08 2.19
N TYR A 10 -7.10 1.90 3.37
CA TYR A 10 -7.18 0.61 4.06
C TYR A 10 -8.55 -0.06 3.88
N GLY A 11 -8.59 -1.39 3.98
CA GLY A 11 -9.80 -2.19 3.81
C GLY A 11 -10.16 -2.47 2.35
N PHE A 12 -9.22 -2.26 1.42
CA PHE A 12 -9.38 -2.50 -0.02
C PHE A 12 -8.61 -3.71 -0.55
N ALA A 13 -8.07 -4.52 0.37
CA ALA A 13 -7.26 -5.71 0.10
C ALA A 13 -6.03 -5.43 -0.79
N ASN A 14 -5.52 -4.19 -0.82
CA ASN A 14 -4.26 -3.87 -1.47
C ASN A 14 -3.12 -4.22 -0.51
N ALA A 15 -2.34 -5.25 -0.84
CA ALA A 15 -1.25 -5.77 -0.01
C ALA A 15 -0.29 -4.68 0.47
N GLY A 16 -0.01 -3.69 -0.38
CA GLY A 16 0.87 -2.58 -0.03
C GLY A 16 0.30 -1.68 1.06
N ASP A 17 -0.94 -1.23 0.88
CA ASP A 17 -1.60 -0.36 1.86
C ASP A 17 -1.87 -1.12 3.16
N GLU A 18 -2.26 -2.40 3.10
CA GLU A 18 -2.43 -3.24 4.28
C GLU A 18 -1.10 -3.47 5.02
N ALA A 19 0.01 -3.69 4.30
CA ALA A 19 1.33 -3.85 4.90
C ALA A 19 1.81 -2.57 5.59
N MET A 20 1.54 -1.41 4.98
CA MET A 20 1.82 -0.13 5.59
C MET A 20 1.00 0.08 6.87
N LEU A 21 -0.28 -0.31 6.89
CA LEU A 21 -1.08 -0.28 8.12
C LEU A 21 -0.49 -1.21 9.18
N THR A 22 -0.13 -2.45 8.81
CA THR A 22 0.55 -3.40 9.70
C THR A 22 1.81 -2.78 10.31
N ALA A 23 2.64 -2.12 9.49
CA ALA A 23 3.87 -1.47 9.92
C ALA A 23 3.61 -0.33 10.91
N ILE A 24 2.62 0.53 10.64
CA ILE A 24 2.21 1.63 11.52
C ILE A 24 1.72 1.06 12.86
N VAL A 25 0.80 0.09 12.84
CA VAL A 25 0.22 -0.51 14.05
C VAL A 25 1.29 -1.17 14.91
N LYS A 26 2.18 -1.99 14.30
CA LYS A 26 3.29 -2.65 15.02
C LYS A 26 4.24 -1.61 15.63
N SER A 27 4.59 -0.56 14.89
CA SER A 27 5.50 0.49 15.38
C SER A 27 4.91 1.30 16.53
N LEU A 28 3.64 1.67 16.44
CA LEU A 28 2.94 2.40 17.51
C LEU A 28 2.82 1.55 18.78
N ARG A 29 2.42 0.28 18.66
CA ARG A 29 2.32 -0.64 19.81
C ARG A 29 3.66 -0.97 20.45
N LYS A 30 4.74 -1.03 19.65
CA LYS A 30 6.10 -1.17 20.18
C LYS A 30 6.51 0.03 21.02
N THR A 31 6.01 1.22 20.69
CA THR A 31 6.31 2.47 21.40
C THR A 31 5.42 2.66 22.63
N GLU A 32 4.11 2.44 22.49
CA GLU A 32 3.13 2.46 23.58
C GLU A 32 2.20 1.24 23.44
N ALA A 33 2.42 0.21 24.26
CA ALA A 33 1.66 -1.05 24.18
C ALA A 33 0.15 -0.86 24.40
N SER A 34 -0.24 0.13 25.19
CA SER A 34 -1.65 0.44 25.51
C SER A 34 -2.32 1.37 24.51
N VAL A 35 -1.67 1.79 23.43
CA VAL A 35 -2.21 2.78 22.50
C VAL A 35 -3.57 2.34 21.92
N ASP A 36 -4.55 3.25 21.94
CA ASP A 36 -5.86 3.04 21.33
C ASP A 36 -5.82 3.52 19.88
N LEU A 37 -6.04 2.59 18.95
CA LEU A 37 -5.93 2.82 17.51
C LEU A 37 -7.30 2.69 16.86
N THR A 38 -7.73 3.74 16.15
CA THR A 38 -8.92 3.72 15.30
C THR A 38 -8.54 3.94 13.84
N VAL A 39 -8.90 3.02 12.95
CA VAL A 39 -8.60 3.09 11.52
C VAL A 39 -9.82 3.48 10.70
N ILE A 40 -9.68 4.50 9.85
CA ILE A 40 -10.69 4.82 8.83
C ILE A 40 -10.52 3.85 7.66
N SER A 41 -11.53 3.02 7.41
CA SER A 41 -11.42 1.87 6.50
C SER A 41 -12.58 1.74 5.51
N GLY A 42 -12.30 1.19 4.33
CA GLY A 42 -13.31 0.74 3.37
C GLY A 42 -14.02 -0.56 3.81
N ASN A 43 -13.39 -1.36 4.66
CA ASN A 43 -13.99 -2.55 5.27
C ASN A 43 -13.60 -2.61 6.76
N PRO A 44 -14.36 -1.93 7.63
CA PRO A 44 -14.09 -1.86 9.07
C PRO A 44 -13.94 -3.23 9.71
N GLN A 45 -14.89 -4.15 9.52
CA GLN A 45 -14.87 -5.47 10.13
C GLN A 45 -13.59 -6.25 9.80
N SER A 46 -13.20 -6.29 8.52
CA SER A 46 -11.95 -6.95 8.11
C SER A 46 -10.72 -6.26 8.71
N THR A 47 -10.72 -4.93 8.79
CA THR A 47 -9.57 -4.16 9.29
C THR A 47 -9.40 -4.36 10.78
N ALA A 48 -10.49 -4.28 11.54
CA ALA A 48 -10.51 -4.51 12.98
C ALA A 48 -10.00 -5.92 13.32
N THR A 49 -10.50 -6.94 12.61
CA THR A 49 -10.12 -8.33 12.85
C THR A 49 -8.64 -8.57 12.56
N LYS A 50 -8.14 -8.10 11.41
CA LYS A 50 -6.74 -8.35 10.99
C LYS A 50 -5.71 -7.61 11.84
N HIS A 51 -5.98 -6.36 12.17
CA HIS A 51 -5.01 -5.48 12.85
C HIS A 51 -5.25 -5.38 14.36
N LEU A 52 -6.36 -5.97 14.86
CA LEU A 52 -6.82 -5.89 16.25
C LEU A 52 -7.03 -4.43 16.70
N VAL A 53 -7.65 -3.61 15.86
CA VAL A 53 -7.85 -2.17 16.07
C VAL A 53 -9.33 -1.81 16.05
N ASN A 54 -9.68 -0.65 16.59
CA ASN A 54 -10.98 -0.04 16.32
C ASN A 54 -11.02 0.40 14.85
N SER A 55 -12.20 0.42 14.23
CA SER A 55 -12.32 0.84 12.84
C SER A 55 -13.65 1.49 12.55
N VAL A 56 -13.63 2.56 11.75
CA VAL A 56 -14.82 3.30 11.31
C VAL A 56 -14.91 3.30 9.79
N HIS A 57 -16.13 3.36 9.26
CA HIS A 57 -16.31 3.31 7.82
C HIS A 57 -15.93 4.64 7.16
N ARG A 58 -15.18 4.58 6.06
CA ARG A 58 -14.65 5.76 5.36
C ARG A 58 -15.72 6.70 4.80
N PHE A 59 -16.95 6.21 4.61
CA PHE A 59 -18.09 7.01 4.17
C PHE A 59 -19.08 7.29 5.30
N SER A 60 -18.65 7.22 6.56
CA SER A 60 -19.45 7.60 7.74
C SER A 60 -18.90 8.91 8.35
N PRO A 61 -19.32 10.10 7.85
CA PRO A 61 -18.78 11.37 8.32
C PRO A 61 -18.93 11.60 9.82
N LEU A 62 -20.04 11.15 10.43
CA LEU A 62 -20.29 11.31 11.86
C LEU A 62 -19.35 10.45 12.71
N GLU A 63 -19.10 9.21 12.30
CA GLU A 63 -18.13 8.33 12.96
C GLU A 63 -16.71 8.87 12.83
N ILE A 64 -16.32 9.33 11.64
CA ILE A 64 -15.02 9.95 11.40
C ILE A 64 -14.86 11.20 12.27
N TYR A 65 -15.87 12.08 12.29
CA TYR A 65 -15.86 13.27 13.14
C TYR A 65 -15.69 12.89 14.61
N SER A 66 -16.49 11.95 15.12
CA SER A 66 -16.41 11.49 16.51
C SER A 66 -15.04 10.89 16.83
N ALA A 67 -14.50 10.05 15.94
CA ALA A 67 -13.18 9.45 16.12
C ALA A 67 -12.08 10.52 16.18
N VAL A 68 -12.08 11.49 15.24
CA VAL A 68 -11.08 12.57 15.19
C VAL A 68 -11.26 13.54 16.37
N ALA A 69 -12.49 13.87 16.76
CA ALA A 69 -12.75 14.74 17.91
C ALA A 69 -12.24 14.15 19.24
N ASN A 70 -12.24 12.82 19.36
CA ASN A 70 -11.82 12.11 20.55
C ASN A 70 -10.37 11.62 20.51
N CYS A 71 -9.62 11.85 19.43
CA CYS A 71 -8.21 11.47 19.34
C CYS A 71 -7.26 12.55 19.87
N ASP A 72 -6.02 12.15 20.14
CA ASP A 72 -4.91 13.05 20.45
C ASP A 72 -4.10 13.37 19.18
N LEU A 73 -3.98 12.37 18.29
CA LEU A 73 -3.25 12.43 17.04
C LEU A 73 -4.09 11.86 15.89
N LEU A 74 -4.15 12.60 14.79
CA LEU A 74 -4.55 12.08 13.48
C LEU A 74 -3.28 11.79 12.68
N LEU A 75 -3.04 10.52 12.41
CA LEU A 75 -1.96 10.03 11.57
C LEU A 75 -2.54 9.75 10.18
N SER A 76 -2.23 10.61 9.21
CA SER A 76 -2.45 10.29 7.81
C SER A 76 -1.38 9.28 7.41
N GLY A 77 -1.78 8.02 7.22
CA GLY A 77 -0.90 6.95 6.77
C GLY A 77 -0.46 7.17 5.33
N GLY A 78 0.69 6.60 4.97
CA GLY A 78 1.39 6.89 3.72
C GLY A 78 0.73 6.37 2.45
N GLY A 79 1.55 6.00 1.47
CA GLY A 79 1.09 5.68 0.12
C GLY A 79 0.89 6.93 -0.73
N SER A 80 0.53 6.76 -2.00
CA SER A 80 0.37 7.86 -2.95
C SER A 80 -1.05 8.45 -2.91
N LEU A 81 -1.47 8.92 -1.73
CA LEU A 81 -2.84 9.40 -1.47
C LEU A 81 -3.08 10.83 -1.94
N LEU A 82 -2.04 11.68 -1.88
CA LEU A 82 -2.12 13.10 -2.25
C LEU A 82 -1.69 13.31 -3.71
N GLN A 83 -2.54 12.89 -4.65
CA GLN A 83 -2.33 13.05 -6.09
C GLN A 83 -3.67 13.11 -6.84
N ASP A 84 -3.68 13.73 -8.04
CA ASP A 84 -4.91 13.96 -8.79
C ASP A 84 -4.99 13.23 -10.14
N VAL A 85 -4.05 12.31 -10.40
CA VAL A 85 -4.02 11.49 -11.62
C VAL A 85 -5.05 10.37 -11.56
N THR A 86 -5.19 9.71 -10.40
CA THR A 86 -6.20 8.66 -10.24
C THR A 86 -7.58 9.22 -9.95
N SER A 87 -7.67 10.21 -9.06
CA SER A 87 -8.95 10.83 -8.70
C SER A 87 -8.77 12.14 -7.92
N LYS A 88 -9.25 13.24 -8.49
CA LYS A 88 -9.39 14.53 -7.80
C LYS A 88 -10.24 14.43 -6.52
N LYS A 89 -11.26 13.56 -6.53
CA LYS A 89 -12.14 13.34 -5.37
C LYS A 89 -11.38 12.66 -4.22
N SER A 90 -10.47 11.75 -4.55
CA SER A 90 -9.62 11.08 -3.55
C SER A 90 -8.70 12.08 -2.85
N LEU A 91 -8.05 12.96 -3.61
CA LEU A 91 -7.23 14.03 -3.03
C LEU A 91 -8.04 14.92 -2.08
N LEU A 92 -9.22 15.39 -2.53
CA LEU A 92 -10.10 16.22 -1.70
C LEU A 92 -10.56 15.50 -0.42
N TYR A 93 -10.87 14.21 -0.50
CA TYR A 93 -11.26 13.39 0.65
C TYR A 93 -10.16 13.36 1.73
N TYR A 94 -8.92 13.07 1.35
CA TYR A 94 -7.83 13.01 2.33
C TYR A 94 -7.45 14.39 2.87
N LEU A 95 -7.46 15.42 2.02
CA LEU A 95 -7.26 16.80 2.48
C LEU A 95 -8.35 17.24 3.47
N ALA A 96 -9.61 16.82 3.27
CA ALA A 96 -10.70 17.12 4.20
C ALA A 96 -10.49 16.46 5.57
N ILE A 97 -9.98 15.22 5.62
CA ILE A 97 -9.68 14.53 6.89
C ILE A 97 -8.52 15.22 7.61
N ILE A 98 -7.43 15.52 6.90
CA ILE A 98 -6.27 16.24 7.47
C ILE A 98 -6.71 17.60 8.01
N TRP A 99 -7.53 18.34 7.23
CA TRP A 99 -8.08 19.62 7.62
C TRP A 99 -8.99 19.52 8.84
N LEU A 100 -9.84 18.48 8.91
CA LEU A 100 -10.71 18.22 10.06
C LEU A 100 -9.89 18.05 11.35
N GLY A 101 -8.80 17.28 11.29
CA GLY A 101 -7.88 17.15 12.42
C GLY A 101 -7.35 18.50 12.91
N LYS A 102 -6.95 19.38 11.99
CA LYS A 102 -6.50 20.74 12.35
C LYS A 102 -7.60 21.64 12.87
N LEU A 103 -8.80 21.58 12.28
CA LEU A 103 -9.97 22.35 12.72
C LEU A 103 -10.38 22.00 14.16
N LEU A 104 -10.23 20.73 14.54
CA LEU A 104 -10.50 20.22 15.90
C LEU A 104 -9.28 20.34 16.83
N ASN A 105 -8.27 21.15 16.46
CA ASN A 105 -7.03 21.39 17.21
C ASN A 105 -6.24 20.12 17.58
N LYS A 106 -6.34 19.06 16.74
CA LYS A 106 -5.58 17.83 16.94
C LYS A 106 -4.16 17.96 16.39
N LYS A 107 -3.27 17.15 16.94
CA LYS A 107 -1.97 16.91 16.30
C LYS A 107 -2.20 16.13 15.02
N VAL A 108 -1.55 16.56 13.94
CA VAL A 108 -1.70 15.93 12.63
C VAL A 108 -0.33 15.64 12.04
N MET A 109 -0.11 14.37 11.71
CA MET A 109 1.10 13.90 11.07
C MET A 109 0.78 13.27 9.71
N LEU A 110 1.53 13.64 8.68
CA LEU A 110 1.58 12.89 7.42
C LEU A 110 2.75 11.92 7.52
N PHE A 111 2.45 10.63 7.55
CA PHE A 111 3.42 9.56 7.76
C PHE A 111 3.83 8.92 6.43
N ALA A 112 5.12 8.90 6.10
CA ALA A 112 5.72 8.26 4.93
C ALA A 112 4.91 8.40 3.62
N HIS A 113 4.44 9.62 3.33
CA HIS A 113 3.58 9.86 2.17
C HIS A 113 4.34 9.80 0.85
N GLY A 114 3.70 9.21 -0.16
CA GLY A 114 3.96 9.51 -1.55
C GLY A 114 3.10 10.70 -1.99
N ILE A 115 3.72 11.73 -2.57
CA ILE A 115 3.06 12.96 -2.99
C ILE A 115 3.13 13.08 -4.51
N GLY A 116 1.96 13.31 -5.11
CA GLY A 116 1.85 13.74 -6.49
C GLY A 116 1.87 12.64 -7.55
N PRO A 117 1.88 13.06 -8.83
CA PRO A 117 1.83 14.46 -9.24
C PRO A 117 0.46 15.10 -8.96
N ILE A 118 0.43 16.39 -8.63
CA ILE A 118 -0.80 17.20 -8.52
C ILE A 118 -0.81 18.24 -9.65
N ARG A 119 -1.59 17.95 -10.71
CA ARG A 119 -1.64 18.74 -11.94
C ARG A 119 -2.51 19.99 -11.80
N SER A 120 -3.58 19.92 -11.01
CA SER A 120 -4.48 21.06 -10.84
C SER A 120 -3.88 22.13 -9.94
N ASN A 121 -3.69 23.35 -10.47
CA ASN A 121 -3.21 24.50 -9.71
C ASN A 121 -4.08 24.83 -8.48
N VAL A 122 -5.40 24.65 -8.58
CA VAL A 122 -6.32 24.84 -7.46
C VAL A 122 -6.05 23.81 -6.36
N LEU A 123 -5.89 22.55 -6.73
CA LEU A 123 -5.59 21.47 -5.78
C LEU A 123 -4.18 21.61 -5.20
N ARG A 124 -3.20 22.15 -5.94
CA ARG A 124 -1.88 22.51 -5.39
C ARG A 124 -2.00 23.57 -4.30
N LYS A 125 -2.76 24.64 -4.54
CA LYS A 125 -2.99 25.70 -3.52
C LYS A 125 -3.67 25.14 -2.27
N LEU A 126 -4.69 24.29 -2.44
CA LEU A 126 -5.37 23.65 -1.32
C LEU A 126 -4.43 22.69 -0.56
N THR A 127 -3.66 21.89 -1.28
CA THR A 127 -2.68 20.97 -0.70
C THR A 127 -1.63 21.74 0.09
N LYS A 128 -1.09 22.84 -0.46
CA LYS A 128 -0.20 23.76 0.26
C LYS A 128 -0.83 24.20 1.58
N TYR A 129 -2.03 24.78 1.49
CA TYR A 129 -2.72 25.33 2.66
C TYR A 129 -2.90 24.28 3.77
N VAL A 130 -3.42 23.10 3.43
CA VAL A 130 -3.68 22.03 4.40
C VAL A 130 -2.39 21.44 4.95
N CYS A 131 -1.41 21.11 4.08
CA CYS A 131 -0.13 20.53 4.51
C CYS A 131 0.68 21.50 5.38
N SER A 132 0.69 22.79 5.06
CA SER A 132 1.36 23.81 5.89
C SER A 132 0.82 23.89 7.32
N LYS A 133 -0.37 23.35 7.59
CA LYS A 133 -0.98 23.29 8.93
C LYS A 133 -0.68 21.99 9.67
N ALA A 134 -0.16 20.96 9.01
CA ALA A 134 0.29 19.75 9.67
C ALA A 134 1.43 20.05 10.67
N ASP A 135 1.49 19.27 11.74
CA ASP A 135 2.51 19.39 12.78
C ASP A 135 3.83 18.73 12.35
N LEU A 136 3.76 17.65 11.54
CA LEU A 136 4.91 16.97 10.96
C LEU A 136 4.54 16.30 9.64
N ILE A 137 5.41 16.41 8.64
CA ILE A 137 5.27 15.71 7.38
C ILE A 137 6.51 14.85 7.17
N THR A 138 6.28 13.59 6.83
CA THR A 138 7.33 12.67 6.39
C THR A 138 6.96 12.11 5.03
N VAL A 139 7.93 12.06 4.13
CA VAL A 139 7.77 11.55 2.76
C VAL A 139 8.74 10.40 2.52
N ARG A 140 8.32 9.41 1.74
CA ARG A 140 9.06 8.15 1.56
C ARG A 140 10.05 8.13 0.39
N ASP A 141 10.00 9.16 -0.47
CA ASP A 141 10.81 9.27 -1.67
C ASP A 141 11.13 10.73 -2.00
N THR A 142 12.21 10.93 -2.77
CA THR A 142 12.72 12.26 -3.14
C THR A 142 11.76 13.02 -4.05
N ASP A 143 11.03 12.32 -4.92
CA ASP A 143 10.07 12.96 -5.82
C ASP A 143 8.93 13.62 -5.04
N SER A 144 8.48 12.97 -3.97
CA SER A 144 7.47 13.49 -3.05
C SER A 144 7.95 14.72 -2.28
N LEU A 145 9.22 14.71 -1.84
CA LEU A 145 9.85 15.89 -1.22
C LEU A 145 9.87 17.07 -2.19
N VAL A 146 10.40 16.86 -3.39
CA VAL A 146 10.49 17.86 -4.45
C VAL A 146 9.10 18.38 -4.85
N GLU A 147 8.09 17.52 -4.90
CA GLU A 147 6.73 17.97 -5.22
C GLU A 147 6.13 18.85 -4.12
N LEU A 148 6.36 18.55 -2.84
CA LEU A 148 5.93 19.42 -1.73
C LEU A 148 6.66 20.78 -1.74
N GLU A 149 7.96 20.78 -2.01
CA GLU A 149 8.74 22.01 -2.20
C GLU A 149 8.19 22.85 -3.35
N ARG A 150 7.89 22.23 -4.50
CA ARG A 150 7.26 22.91 -5.66
C ARG A 150 5.84 23.40 -5.38
N ILE A 151 5.11 22.75 -4.47
CA ILE A 151 3.80 23.21 -4.00
C ILE A 151 3.98 24.41 -3.05
N GLY A 152 5.17 24.58 -2.46
CA GLY A 152 5.52 25.65 -1.55
C GLY A 152 5.17 25.34 -0.09
N VAL A 153 5.20 24.05 0.29
CA VAL A 153 5.19 23.63 1.69
C VAL A 153 6.57 23.89 2.28
N ASP A 154 6.59 24.36 3.53
CA ASP A 154 7.83 24.67 4.25
C ASP A 154 8.69 23.41 4.43
N SER A 155 9.94 23.47 3.98
CA SER A 155 10.88 22.35 4.02
C SER A 155 11.26 21.94 5.43
N GLU A 156 11.22 22.86 6.41
CA GLU A 156 11.53 22.53 7.82
C GLU A 156 10.52 21.54 8.42
N LYS A 157 9.31 21.48 7.86
CA LYS A 157 8.25 20.55 8.29
C LYS A 157 8.31 19.19 7.62
N VAL A 158 9.07 19.07 6.53
CA VAL A 158 9.11 17.88 5.69
C VAL A 158 10.40 17.13 5.97
N ARG A 159 10.27 15.85 6.33
CA ARG A 159 11.43 14.96 6.52
C ARG A 159 11.38 13.84 5.49
N LEU A 160 12.47 13.67 4.75
CA LEU A 160 12.66 12.49 3.92
C LEU A 160 12.93 11.29 4.82
N THR A 161 12.22 10.20 4.57
CA THR A 161 12.39 8.92 5.25
C THR A 161 12.24 7.79 4.21
N ALA A 162 12.21 6.55 4.67
CA ALA A 162 11.96 5.39 3.83
C ALA A 162 10.47 4.97 3.89
N ASP A 163 10.07 4.03 3.03
CA ASP A 163 8.73 3.46 3.12
C ASP A 163 8.57 2.69 4.45
N ALA A 164 7.44 2.89 5.13
CA ALA A 164 7.17 2.29 6.43
C ALA A 164 7.18 0.76 6.40
N VAL A 165 6.86 0.16 5.25
CA VAL A 165 6.92 -1.29 5.05
C VAL A 165 8.30 -1.87 5.36
N LEU A 166 9.38 -1.10 5.17
CA LEU A 166 10.75 -1.53 5.48
C LEU A 166 11.02 -1.72 6.98
N THR A 167 10.09 -1.33 7.85
CA THR A 167 10.17 -1.60 9.30
C THR A 167 9.66 -2.99 9.67
N LEU A 168 9.01 -3.69 8.73
CA LEU A 168 8.50 -5.03 8.97
C LEU A 168 9.64 -6.04 9.06
N ALA A 169 9.53 -6.99 9.99
CA ALA A 169 10.48 -8.07 10.11
C ALA A 169 10.43 -8.97 8.88
N GLN A 170 11.59 -9.54 8.52
CA GLN A 170 11.66 -10.60 7.52
C GLN A 170 10.82 -11.78 8.00
N ALA A 171 9.95 -12.28 7.13
CA ALA A 171 9.10 -13.42 7.44
C ALA A 171 9.84 -14.75 7.26
N ASP A 172 9.33 -15.80 7.89
CA ASP A 172 9.87 -17.15 7.80
C ASP A 172 9.64 -17.73 6.39
N LYS A 173 10.74 -18.12 5.74
CA LYS A 173 10.70 -18.73 4.40
C LYS A 173 9.92 -20.04 4.40
N GLU A 174 9.92 -20.80 5.51
CA GLU A 174 9.22 -22.09 5.59
C GLU A 174 7.70 -21.91 5.43
N GLN A 175 7.13 -20.84 6.00
CA GLN A 175 5.72 -20.51 5.82
C GLN A 175 5.39 -20.24 4.34
N GLY A 176 6.22 -19.44 3.66
CA GLY A 176 6.07 -19.16 2.24
C GLY A 176 6.17 -20.43 1.39
N LEU A 177 7.05 -21.36 1.78
CA LEU A 177 7.20 -22.66 1.13
C LEU A 177 5.91 -23.49 1.18
N LYS A 178 5.30 -23.58 2.37
CA LYS A 178 4.03 -24.31 2.58
C LYS A 178 2.90 -23.71 1.76
N LEU A 179 2.83 -22.37 1.68
CA LEU A 179 1.86 -21.70 0.83
C LEU A 179 2.06 -22.07 -0.64
N LEU A 180 3.30 -21.98 -1.15
CA LEU A 180 3.63 -22.35 -2.54
C LEU A 180 3.29 -23.82 -2.85
N GLN A 181 3.59 -24.75 -1.94
CA GLN A 181 3.21 -26.16 -2.06
C GLN A 181 1.69 -26.35 -2.19
N GLY A 182 0.89 -25.56 -1.46
CA GLY A 182 -0.57 -25.57 -1.57
C GLY A 182 -1.10 -25.18 -2.96
N PHE A 183 -0.29 -24.50 -3.77
CA PHE A 183 -0.59 -24.17 -5.17
C PHE A 183 0.12 -25.09 -6.18
N ASN A 184 0.69 -26.20 -5.72
CA ASN A 184 1.47 -27.15 -6.53
C ASN A 184 2.71 -26.51 -7.19
N VAL A 185 3.28 -25.48 -6.56
CA VAL A 185 4.55 -24.88 -7.00
C VAL A 185 5.68 -25.84 -6.65
N SER A 186 6.35 -26.37 -7.68
CA SER A 186 7.46 -27.30 -7.47
C SER A 186 8.69 -26.65 -6.83
N GLN A 187 9.42 -27.46 -6.07
CA GLN A 187 10.62 -27.09 -5.30
C GLN A 187 11.93 -27.40 -6.04
N ASP A 188 11.85 -28.21 -7.09
CA ASP A 188 13.00 -28.66 -7.89
C ASP A 188 13.49 -27.60 -8.89
N LYS A 189 12.70 -26.55 -9.11
CA LYS A 189 12.97 -25.47 -10.05
C LYS A 189 13.08 -24.13 -9.33
N LYS A 190 13.89 -23.24 -9.90
CA LYS A 190 13.88 -21.83 -9.52
C LYS A 190 12.51 -21.22 -9.85
N VAL A 191 11.96 -20.47 -8.90
CA VAL A 191 10.65 -19.84 -9.03
C VAL A 191 10.81 -18.36 -9.33
N VAL A 192 10.15 -17.87 -10.38
CA VAL A 192 10.10 -16.45 -10.73
C VAL A 192 8.68 -15.95 -10.54
N ALA A 193 8.52 -14.91 -9.72
CA ALA A 193 7.24 -14.28 -9.48
C ALA A 193 6.99 -13.12 -10.45
N ILE A 194 5.76 -13.01 -10.94
CA ILE A 194 5.31 -11.89 -11.77
C ILE A 194 4.08 -11.28 -11.09
N SER A 195 4.19 -10.02 -10.66
CA SER A 195 3.07 -9.25 -10.12
C SER A 195 2.62 -8.21 -11.15
N VAL A 196 1.40 -8.38 -11.66
CA VAL A 196 0.78 -7.47 -12.62
C VAL A 196 -0.48 -6.83 -12.07
N ARG A 197 -0.83 -5.68 -12.65
CA ARG A 197 -2.09 -4.98 -12.41
C ARG A 197 -2.63 -4.42 -13.72
N SER A 198 -3.92 -4.12 -13.76
CA SER A 198 -4.52 -3.47 -14.92
C SER A 198 -3.89 -2.10 -15.14
N TRP A 199 -3.46 -1.80 -16.36
CA TRP A 199 -2.86 -0.52 -16.72
C TRP A 199 -3.25 -0.11 -18.14
N GLY A 200 -3.85 1.08 -18.25
CA GLY A 200 -4.37 1.59 -19.51
C GLY A 200 -5.52 0.75 -20.08
N SER A 201 -5.87 1.02 -21.34
CA SER A 201 -6.91 0.29 -22.07
C SER A 201 -6.37 -0.85 -22.95
N SER A 202 -5.06 -0.90 -23.17
CA SER A 202 -4.41 -1.87 -24.06
C SER A 202 -3.77 -3.00 -23.28
N ASN A 203 -3.95 -4.23 -23.76
CA ASN A 203 -3.30 -5.43 -23.21
C ASN A 203 -1.91 -5.70 -23.83
N LYS A 204 -1.39 -4.79 -24.68
CA LYS A 204 -0.10 -4.99 -25.37
C LYS A 204 1.05 -5.27 -24.40
N TYR A 205 1.07 -4.61 -23.24
CA TYR A 205 2.09 -4.85 -22.22
C TYR A 205 2.03 -6.28 -21.65
N LEU A 206 0.83 -6.86 -21.51
CA LEU A 206 0.67 -8.25 -21.07
C LEU A 206 1.17 -9.23 -22.12
N GLN A 207 0.94 -8.95 -23.40
CA GLN A 207 1.43 -9.79 -24.50
C GLN A 207 2.95 -9.80 -24.56
N GLU A 208 3.59 -8.64 -24.42
CA GLU A 208 5.06 -8.57 -24.39
C GLU A 208 5.64 -9.21 -23.12
N LEU A 209 4.96 -9.07 -21.98
CA LEU A 209 5.35 -9.73 -20.74
C LEU A 209 5.20 -11.26 -20.82
N ALA A 210 4.15 -11.75 -21.48
CA ALA A 210 3.95 -13.18 -21.72
C ALA A 210 5.10 -13.76 -22.56
N LYS A 211 5.44 -13.13 -23.69
CA LYS A 211 6.59 -13.54 -24.52
C LYS A 211 7.90 -13.57 -23.72
N ALA A 212 8.13 -12.58 -22.86
CA ALA A 212 9.31 -12.54 -22.00
C ALA A 212 9.31 -13.67 -20.95
N ALA A 213 8.15 -13.97 -20.36
CA ALA A 213 8.00 -15.06 -19.42
C ALA A 213 8.22 -16.43 -20.10
N ASP A 214 7.66 -16.64 -21.29
CA ASP A 214 7.84 -17.86 -22.08
C ASP A 214 9.31 -18.07 -22.45
N ALA A 215 9.98 -17.01 -22.94
CA ALA A 215 11.41 -17.05 -23.24
C ALA A 215 12.25 -17.41 -22.00
N LEU A 216 11.89 -16.88 -20.83
CA LEU A 216 12.57 -17.18 -19.58
C LEU A 216 12.41 -18.65 -19.19
N VAL A 217 11.20 -19.21 -19.30
CA VAL A 217 10.95 -20.64 -19.04
C VAL A 217 11.77 -21.51 -19.99
N ILE A 218 11.76 -21.23 -21.29
CA ILE A 218 12.49 -22.02 -22.30
C ILE A 218 14.00 -22.01 -22.06
N GLN A 219 14.57 -20.84 -21.78
CA GLN A 219 16.02 -20.68 -21.67
C GLN A 219 16.57 -21.16 -20.32
N THR A 220 15.82 -21.01 -19.24
CA THR A 220 16.33 -21.19 -17.87
C THR A 220 15.63 -22.29 -17.08
N LYS A 221 14.57 -22.90 -17.64
CA LYS A 221 13.76 -23.97 -17.01
C LYS A 221 13.18 -23.56 -15.64
N VAL A 222 12.93 -22.26 -15.46
CA VAL A 222 12.25 -21.71 -14.27
C VAL A 222 10.77 -22.06 -14.28
N GLN A 223 10.14 -21.95 -13.12
CA GLN A 223 8.70 -21.99 -12.96
C GLN A 223 8.15 -20.58 -12.72
N ILE A 224 7.11 -20.20 -13.45
CA ILE A 224 6.48 -18.88 -13.33
C ILE A 224 5.32 -18.94 -12.33
N VAL A 225 5.31 -18.00 -11.40
CA VAL A 225 4.22 -17.78 -10.45
C VAL A 225 3.64 -16.39 -10.68
N LEU A 226 2.34 -16.29 -10.93
CA LEU A 226 1.64 -15.02 -11.04
C LEU A 226 1.08 -14.64 -9.66
N LEU A 227 1.57 -13.52 -9.13
CA LEU A 227 1.36 -13.08 -7.74
C LEU A 227 0.43 -11.85 -7.69
N PRO A 228 -0.89 -12.06 -7.43
CA PRO A 228 -1.83 -10.96 -7.25
C PRO A 228 -1.61 -10.27 -5.89
N LEU A 229 -1.29 -8.97 -5.90
CA LEU A 229 -1.13 -8.17 -4.67
C LEU A 229 -2.42 -7.48 -4.23
N GLN A 230 -3.46 -7.53 -5.04
CA GLN A 230 -4.78 -7.03 -4.68
C GLN A 230 -5.86 -8.04 -5.04
N TYR A 231 -6.25 -8.86 -4.08
CA TYR A 231 -7.25 -9.91 -4.31
C TYR A 231 -8.69 -9.36 -4.21
N PRO A 232 -9.62 -9.76 -5.10
CA PRO A 232 -9.43 -10.59 -6.31
C PRO A 232 -9.10 -9.77 -7.58
N ALA A 233 -8.94 -8.45 -7.46
CA ALA A 233 -8.80 -7.55 -8.62
C ALA A 233 -7.63 -7.90 -9.55
N ASP A 234 -6.46 -8.21 -9.00
CA ASP A 234 -5.26 -8.56 -9.78
C ASP A 234 -5.35 -9.97 -10.39
N VAL A 235 -6.13 -10.87 -9.80
CA VAL A 235 -6.32 -12.25 -10.32
C VAL A 235 -6.83 -12.24 -11.75
N ALA A 236 -7.78 -11.35 -12.06
CA ALA A 236 -8.32 -11.23 -13.42
C ALA A 236 -7.24 -10.82 -14.44
N VAL A 237 -6.26 -10.03 -14.03
CA VAL A 237 -5.14 -9.60 -14.88
C VAL A 237 -4.11 -10.71 -15.00
N CYS A 238 -3.83 -11.44 -13.91
CA CYS A 238 -3.00 -12.64 -13.94
C CYS A 238 -3.58 -13.70 -14.89
N LYS A 239 -4.90 -13.95 -14.85
CA LYS A 239 -5.57 -14.88 -15.79
C LYS A 239 -5.42 -14.44 -17.25
N LYS A 240 -5.54 -13.14 -17.53
CA LYS A 240 -5.29 -12.61 -18.89
C LYS A 240 -3.84 -12.77 -19.33
N LEU A 241 -2.88 -12.53 -18.44
CA LEU A 241 -1.46 -12.76 -18.74
C LEU A 241 -1.20 -14.23 -19.07
N GLN A 242 -1.70 -15.14 -18.22
CA GLN A 242 -1.58 -16.58 -18.41
C GLN A 242 -2.18 -17.03 -19.76
N GLN A 243 -3.30 -16.44 -20.21
CA GLN A 243 -3.89 -16.73 -21.52
C GLN A 243 -3.03 -16.32 -22.71
N PHE A 244 -2.10 -15.36 -22.54
CA PHE A 244 -1.17 -14.95 -23.59
C PHE A 244 0.14 -15.74 -23.57
N MET A 245 0.38 -16.54 -22.54
CA MET A 245 1.58 -17.37 -22.42
C MET A 245 1.40 -18.70 -23.15
N GLU A 246 2.47 -19.19 -23.75
CA GLU A 246 2.55 -20.54 -24.31
C GLU A 246 3.02 -21.56 -23.27
N GLN A 247 3.78 -21.12 -22.27
CA GLN A 247 4.28 -21.95 -21.18
C GLN A 247 3.38 -21.87 -19.95
N ASP A 248 3.42 -22.92 -19.11
CA ASP A 248 2.63 -22.97 -17.88
C ASP A 248 3.09 -21.92 -16.85
N ALA A 249 2.11 -21.30 -16.21
CA ALA A 249 2.29 -20.42 -15.06
C ALA A 249 1.27 -20.75 -13.97
N ILE A 250 1.64 -20.62 -12.71
CA ILE A 250 0.77 -20.90 -11.56
C ILE A 250 0.26 -19.58 -10.99
N ILE A 251 -1.06 -19.42 -10.88
CA ILE A 251 -1.67 -18.24 -10.25
C ILE A 251 -1.90 -18.54 -8.77
N LEU A 252 -1.38 -17.68 -7.89
CA LEU A 252 -1.73 -17.74 -6.46
C LEU A 252 -3.10 -17.09 -6.24
N ASP A 253 -4.17 -17.77 -6.66
CA ASP A 253 -5.57 -17.31 -6.59
C ASP A 253 -6.14 -17.43 -5.16
N ALA A 254 -5.56 -16.69 -4.23
CA ALA A 254 -6.05 -16.56 -2.86
C ALA A 254 -5.74 -15.18 -2.27
N ALA A 255 -6.42 -14.85 -1.17
CA ALA A 255 -6.08 -13.70 -0.36
C ALA A 255 -4.95 -14.06 0.61
N PHE A 256 -3.92 -13.22 0.65
CA PHE A 256 -2.82 -13.32 1.61
C PHE A 256 -2.79 -12.09 2.51
N ASP A 257 -2.36 -12.27 3.75
CA ASP A 257 -2.00 -11.17 4.64
C ASP A 257 -0.55 -10.69 4.40
N THR A 258 -0.16 -9.63 5.11
CA THR A 258 1.17 -9.03 4.99
C THR A 258 2.30 -10.02 5.29
N GLU A 259 2.16 -10.85 6.33
CA GLU A 259 3.22 -11.78 6.74
C GLU A 259 3.37 -12.91 5.72
N GLN A 260 2.26 -13.40 5.20
CA GLN A 260 2.23 -14.38 4.11
C GLN A 260 2.87 -13.83 2.83
N PHE A 261 2.60 -12.58 2.43
CA PHE A 261 3.28 -11.97 1.28
C PHE A 261 4.80 -11.87 1.49
N LEU A 262 5.25 -11.40 2.67
CA LEU A 262 6.67 -11.35 3.00
C LEU A 262 7.32 -12.74 2.98
N ALA A 263 6.62 -13.76 3.47
CA ALA A 263 7.09 -15.13 3.49
C ALA A 263 7.23 -15.70 2.06
N LEU A 264 6.25 -15.42 1.19
CA LEU A 264 6.30 -15.78 -0.23
C LEU A 264 7.49 -15.14 -0.94
N MET A 265 7.76 -13.85 -0.70
CA MET A 265 8.88 -13.16 -1.35
C MET A 265 10.23 -13.82 -1.09
N GLY A 266 10.45 -14.32 0.12
CA GLY A 266 11.69 -15.02 0.48
C GLY A 266 11.98 -16.32 -0.29
N ASN A 267 11.00 -16.80 -1.09
CA ASN A 267 11.06 -18.04 -1.86
C ASN A 267 11.20 -17.81 -3.38
N PHE A 268 11.16 -16.57 -3.86
CA PHE A 268 11.35 -16.27 -5.28
C PHE A 268 12.82 -16.00 -5.62
N SER A 269 13.29 -16.55 -6.73
CA SER A 269 14.64 -16.28 -7.27
C SER A 269 14.71 -14.95 -8.03
N LEU A 270 13.58 -14.48 -8.53
CA LEU A 270 13.40 -13.21 -9.23
C LEU A 270 11.95 -12.77 -9.08
N LEU A 271 11.73 -11.45 -8.93
CA LEU A 271 10.40 -10.86 -8.98
C LEU A 271 10.34 -9.78 -10.07
N ILE A 272 9.33 -9.88 -10.94
CA ILE A 272 8.98 -8.89 -11.96
C ILE A 272 7.67 -8.23 -11.51
N GLY A 273 7.73 -6.97 -11.08
CA GLY A 273 6.59 -6.29 -10.44
C GLY A 273 6.16 -5.00 -11.12
N MET A 274 4.87 -4.88 -11.42
CA MET A 274 4.21 -3.60 -11.75
C MET A 274 3.60 -2.90 -10.53
N ARG A 275 3.53 -3.61 -9.39
CA ARG A 275 3.09 -3.09 -8.10
C ARG A 275 4.34 -2.67 -7.32
N LEU A 276 4.43 -1.40 -6.91
CA LEU A 276 5.57 -0.90 -6.13
C LEU A 276 5.86 -1.76 -4.89
N HIS A 277 4.82 -2.13 -4.14
CA HIS A 277 5.01 -2.94 -2.94
C HIS A 277 5.47 -4.37 -3.22
N ALA A 278 5.24 -4.92 -4.43
CA ALA A 278 5.87 -6.19 -4.80
C ALA A 278 7.39 -6.05 -4.85
N LEU A 279 7.88 -4.89 -5.30
CA LEU A 279 9.32 -4.56 -5.36
C LEU A 279 9.89 -4.21 -3.98
N ILE A 280 9.11 -3.58 -3.11
CA ILE A 280 9.55 -3.24 -1.74
C ILE A 280 9.66 -4.50 -0.86
N PHE A 281 8.77 -5.48 -1.06
CA PHE A 281 8.81 -6.73 -0.29
C PHE A 281 9.92 -7.71 -0.74
N ALA A 282 10.43 -7.58 -1.96
CA ALA A 282 11.40 -8.49 -2.59
C ALA A 282 12.85 -8.13 -2.21
#